data_AF-A0A150P5U9-F1
#
_entry.id   AF-A0A150P5U9-F1
#
_cell.length_a   1.000
_cell.length_b   1.000
_cell.length_c   1.000
_cell.angle_alpha   90.00
_cell.angle_beta   90.00
_cell.angle_gamma   90.00
#
_symmetry.space_group_name_H-M   'P 1'
#
loop_
_entity.id
_entity.type
_entity.pdbx_description
1 polymer ?
#
loop_
_entity_poly.entity_id
_entity_poly.type
_entity_poly.pdbx_seq_one_letter_code
_entity_poly.pdbx_strand_id
1 'polypeptide(L)'
;MSVTQRKQRRSSRTGATTFALVLLAGAPLGGCADDEASGPVGQSGGGDAFVVATRVWDDTSTNSYFHVLPSLEQGTPVDPSQAFEVPGSARLFAFEGLGWFGLGEAESPTIARYTLDGDALVKGDAISLQPFGVQSLWPTNYVVSPTKVYHPDRAGEQIVVWNPTTMEVEGTIPLPDTHREGYLSLYGYGAVLRGKTLLVSVGWVDWSTTDTILPETGLVAIDTETDTVVRFDVDDRCGGITQPVETASGDAYFVSSALAGATYHLERLETEPCALRILKDADAFDPDYALLLGELTDGAIAGDPIPAGGDSVFLRVFDEGLATIDEQTKMSDVTGQPAWRWWRWDTAKNEAAAIPELPPSPANVSFFEVDGRVFTIDEESGSTESTLIELTAEGGPKRGLTTPGYLHGLAKVR
;
A
#
# COMPACT_ATOMS: atom_id res chain seq x y z
N MET A 1 39.89 -23.46 -15.75
CA MET A 1 39.60 -23.77 -17.17
C MET A 1 38.76 -25.03 -17.25
N SER A 2 37.45 -24.90 -17.39
CA SER A 2 36.61 -25.86 -18.12
C SER A 2 35.29 -25.16 -18.40
N VAL A 3 35.02 -24.97 -19.68
CA VAL A 3 33.94 -24.16 -20.25
C VAL A 3 32.79 -25.09 -20.56
N THR A 4 31.64 -24.92 -19.90
CA THR A 4 30.41 -25.62 -20.26
C THR A 4 29.59 -24.73 -21.19
N GLN A 5 29.74 -24.95 -22.50
CA GLN A 5 28.93 -24.32 -23.55
C GLN A 5 27.46 -24.75 -23.44
N ARG A 6 26.57 -23.78 -23.21
CA ARG A 6 25.12 -23.97 -23.33
C ARG A 6 24.69 -23.75 -24.78
N LYS A 7 24.09 -24.79 -25.37
CA LYS A 7 23.53 -24.85 -26.73
C LYS A 7 22.50 -23.72 -26.96
N GLN A 8 22.80 -22.79 -27.86
CA GLN A 8 21.81 -21.91 -28.48
C GLN A 8 20.90 -22.72 -29.42
N ARG A 9 19.60 -22.75 -29.13
CA ARG A 9 18.56 -23.17 -30.08
C ARG A 9 18.17 -21.98 -30.94
N ARG A 10 18.54 -22.04 -32.22
CA ARG A 10 17.96 -21.21 -33.29
C ARG A 10 16.50 -21.63 -33.49
N SER A 11 15.58 -20.69 -33.30
CA SER A 11 14.20 -20.80 -33.75
C SER A 11 14.02 -19.85 -34.93
N SER A 12 13.90 -20.43 -36.12
CA SER A 12 13.55 -19.74 -37.36
C SER A 12 12.03 -19.52 -37.43
N ARG A 13 11.59 -18.27 -37.55
CA ARG A 13 10.24 -17.94 -38.06
C ARG A 13 10.33 -16.92 -39.18
N THR A 14 10.42 -17.46 -40.40
CA THR A 14 9.92 -16.83 -41.63
C THR A 14 8.42 -17.06 -41.72
N GLY A 15 7.66 -16.05 -42.11
CA GLY A 15 6.25 -16.21 -42.46
C GLY A 15 5.48 -14.89 -42.46
N ALA A 16 5.71 -14.08 -43.48
CA ALA A 16 4.86 -12.94 -43.82
C ALA A 16 3.48 -13.44 -44.25
N THR A 17 2.40 -12.82 -43.77
CA THR A 17 1.09 -12.93 -44.41
C THR A 17 0.38 -11.60 -44.32
N THR A 18 0.42 -10.90 -45.45
CA THR A 18 -0.35 -9.72 -45.81
C THR A 18 -1.84 -10.08 -45.82
N PHE A 19 -2.68 -9.38 -45.07
CA PHE A 19 -4.13 -9.40 -45.26
C PHE A 19 -4.59 -8.01 -45.69
N ALA A 20 -5.15 -7.95 -46.90
CA ALA A 20 -5.73 -6.76 -47.50
C ALA A 20 -7.12 -6.49 -46.90
N LEU A 21 -7.33 -5.27 -46.41
CA LEU A 21 -8.64 -4.80 -45.98
C LEU A 21 -9.38 -4.21 -47.20
N VAL A 22 -10.52 -4.81 -47.55
CA VAL A 22 -11.42 -4.33 -48.59
C VAL A 22 -12.31 -3.24 -48.01
N LEU A 23 -12.23 -2.06 -48.62
CA LEU A 23 -13.16 -0.94 -48.50
C LEU A 23 -14.51 -1.29 -49.11
N LEU A 24 -15.59 -1.17 -48.34
CA LEU A 24 -16.96 -1.08 -48.84
C LEU A 24 -17.69 0.03 -48.10
N ALA A 25 -17.98 1.10 -48.85
CA ALA A 25 -18.86 2.19 -48.48
C ALA A 25 -20.33 1.81 -48.69
N GLY A 26 -21.23 2.27 -47.82
CA GLY A 26 -22.67 2.10 -47.98
C GLY A 26 -23.45 2.92 -46.94
N ALA A 27 -24.17 3.92 -47.43
CA ALA A 27 -24.83 5.04 -46.76
C ALA A 27 -26.13 4.64 -45.97
N PRO A 28 -26.77 5.59 -45.24
CA PRO A 28 -27.57 5.33 -44.04
C PRO A 28 -29.05 5.10 -44.32
N LEU A 29 -29.73 4.39 -43.41
CA LEU A 29 -31.18 4.40 -43.29
C LEU A 29 -31.53 4.88 -41.89
N GLY A 30 -32.24 6.01 -41.85
CA GLY A 30 -32.85 6.55 -40.65
C GLY A 30 -34.04 5.71 -40.21
N GLY A 31 -34.18 5.58 -38.90
CA GLY A 31 -35.37 5.08 -38.23
C GLY A 31 -35.44 5.74 -36.86
N CYS A 32 -36.25 6.80 -36.77
CA CYS A 32 -36.70 7.33 -35.49
C CYS A 32 -37.54 6.24 -34.81
N ALA A 33 -37.09 5.77 -33.66
CA ALA A 33 -37.89 5.01 -32.71
C ALA A 33 -37.79 5.71 -31.37
N ASP A 34 -38.95 5.84 -30.72
CA ASP A 34 -39.26 6.77 -29.65
C ASP A 34 -38.33 6.68 -28.43
N ASP A 35 -37.87 7.85 -27.97
CA ASP A 35 -37.19 8.04 -26.69
C ASP A 35 -38.18 7.78 -25.53
N GLU A 36 -38.27 6.52 -25.09
CA GLU A 36 -38.67 6.22 -23.72
C GLU A 36 -37.51 6.59 -22.81
N ALA A 37 -37.66 7.73 -22.13
CA ALA A 37 -36.79 8.19 -21.08
C ALA A 37 -36.55 7.06 -20.07
N SER A 38 -35.34 6.50 -20.12
CA SER A 38 -34.83 5.59 -19.10
C SER A 38 -34.66 6.41 -17.83
N GLY A 39 -35.64 6.33 -16.93
CA GLY A 39 -35.52 6.86 -15.58
C GLY A 39 -34.28 6.28 -14.89
N PRO A 40 -33.72 6.99 -13.90
CA PRO A 40 -32.53 6.52 -13.21
C PRO A 40 -32.78 5.13 -12.64
N VAL A 41 -31.85 4.23 -12.96
CA VAL A 41 -31.73 2.87 -12.42
C VAL A 41 -31.92 2.95 -10.92
N GLY A 42 -32.90 2.18 -10.42
CA GLY A 42 -33.23 2.14 -9.01
C GLY A 42 -32.02 1.74 -8.18
N GLN A 43 -31.64 2.60 -7.24
CA GLN A 43 -30.84 2.23 -6.07
C GLN A 43 -31.64 1.22 -5.24
N SER A 44 -31.61 -0.06 -5.60
CA SER A 44 -32.11 -1.13 -4.75
C SER A 44 -30.93 -1.83 -4.08
N GLY A 45 -30.59 -1.36 -2.87
CA GLY A 45 -29.57 -1.95 -1.99
C GLY A 45 -29.11 -0.95 -0.93
N GLY A 46 -29.98 -0.59 0.02
CA GLY A 46 -29.72 0.50 0.99
C GLY A 46 -28.92 0.09 2.23
N GLY A 47 -27.78 -0.58 2.07
CA GLY A 47 -26.89 -0.94 3.18
C GLY A 47 -25.42 -0.83 2.78
N ASP A 48 -24.54 -0.71 3.77
CA ASP A 48 -23.09 -0.62 3.54
C ASP A 48 -22.61 -1.80 2.68
N ALA A 49 -21.60 -1.55 1.84
CA ALA A 49 -20.91 -2.60 1.10
C ALA A 49 -19.40 -2.37 1.11
N PHE A 50 -18.66 -3.46 1.20
CA PHE A 50 -17.20 -3.47 1.28
C PHE A 50 -16.64 -4.36 0.18
N VAL A 51 -15.49 -3.96 -0.39
CA VAL A 51 -14.67 -4.82 -1.23
C VAL A 51 -13.49 -5.29 -0.41
N VAL A 52 -13.35 -6.60 -0.26
CA VAL A 52 -12.21 -7.25 0.37
C VAL A 52 -11.39 -7.94 -0.71
N ALA A 53 -10.12 -7.59 -0.83
CA ALA A 53 -9.19 -8.18 -1.79
C ALA A 53 -8.32 -9.23 -1.10
N THR A 54 -8.35 -10.46 -1.60
CA THR A 54 -7.51 -11.56 -1.12
C THR A 54 -6.66 -12.16 -2.23
N ARG A 55 -5.56 -12.81 -1.87
CA ARG A 55 -4.64 -13.44 -2.80
C ARG A 55 -4.38 -14.88 -2.40
N VAL A 56 -4.34 -15.75 -3.39
CA VAL A 56 -3.95 -17.14 -3.23
C VAL A 56 -2.76 -17.39 -4.14
N TRP A 57 -1.76 -18.09 -3.60
CA TRP A 57 -0.61 -18.57 -4.35
C TRP A 57 -0.69 -20.08 -4.46
N ASP A 58 -0.41 -20.59 -5.64
CA ASP A 58 -0.06 -21.99 -5.86
C ASP A 58 1.37 -22.08 -6.45
N ASP A 59 1.86 -23.30 -6.66
CA ASP A 59 3.23 -23.53 -7.16
C ASP A 59 3.53 -22.89 -8.53
N THR A 60 2.49 -22.45 -9.26
CA THR A 60 2.57 -22.03 -10.66
C THR A 60 1.92 -20.68 -10.94
N SER A 61 1.05 -20.20 -10.06
CA SER A 61 0.20 -19.06 -10.31
C SER A 61 -0.10 -18.27 -9.03
N THR A 62 -0.48 -17.01 -9.24
CA THR A 62 -1.01 -16.14 -8.19
C THR A 62 -2.31 -15.58 -8.73
N ASN A 63 -3.38 -15.66 -7.95
CA ASN A 63 -4.67 -15.07 -8.32
C ASN A 63 -5.16 -14.18 -7.19
N SER A 64 -5.79 -13.08 -7.57
CA SER A 64 -6.42 -12.14 -6.64
C SER A 64 -7.94 -12.26 -6.76
N TYR A 65 -8.62 -12.25 -5.62
CA TYR A 65 -10.06 -12.41 -5.50
C TYR A 65 -10.64 -11.19 -4.79
N PHE A 66 -11.71 -10.62 -5.35
CA PHE A 66 -12.39 -9.46 -4.79
C PHE A 66 -13.79 -9.86 -4.35
N HIS A 67 -14.03 -9.79 -3.04
CA HIS A 67 -15.29 -10.18 -2.40
C HIS A 67 -16.09 -8.92 -2.09
N VAL A 68 -17.35 -8.86 -2.53
CA VAL A 68 -18.30 -7.81 -2.13
C VAL A 68 -19.06 -8.32 -0.91
N LEU A 69 -18.88 -7.67 0.24
CA LEU A 69 -19.43 -8.10 1.52
C LEU A 69 -20.27 -6.98 2.16
N PRO A 70 -21.38 -7.32 2.85
CA PRO A 70 -22.24 -6.33 3.50
C PRO A 70 -21.71 -5.84 4.86
N SER A 71 -20.66 -6.47 5.39
CA SER A 71 -20.16 -6.23 6.74
C SER A 71 -18.71 -6.69 6.86
N LEU A 72 -17.96 -6.08 7.78
CA LEU A 72 -16.61 -6.50 8.14
C LEU A 72 -16.54 -7.27 9.46
N GLU A 73 -17.69 -7.50 10.09
CA GLU A 73 -17.78 -8.10 11.41
C GLU A 73 -17.53 -9.61 11.38
N GLN A 74 -17.11 -10.14 12.53
CA GLN A 74 -16.96 -11.57 12.73
C GLN A 74 -18.27 -12.31 12.43
N GLY A 75 -18.17 -13.44 11.73
CA GLY A 75 -19.30 -14.27 11.34
C GLY A 75 -19.96 -13.86 10.01
N THR A 76 -19.50 -12.78 9.36
CA THR A 76 -19.89 -12.48 7.98
C THR A 76 -19.44 -13.63 7.07
N PRO A 77 -20.35 -14.30 6.34
CA PRO A 77 -19.99 -15.39 5.46
C PRO A 77 -19.24 -14.87 4.23
N VAL A 78 -18.16 -15.55 3.85
CA VAL A 78 -17.38 -15.27 2.65
C VAL A 78 -17.47 -16.50 1.74
N ASP A 79 -18.15 -16.37 0.60
CA ASP A 79 -18.26 -17.44 -0.40
C ASP A 79 -17.23 -17.20 -1.51
N PRO A 80 -16.15 -18.00 -1.59
CA PRO A 80 -15.11 -17.81 -2.59
C PRO A 80 -15.63 -17.99 -4.03
N SER A 81 -16.74 -18.71 -4.23
CA SER A 81 -17.33 -18.92 -5.55
C SER A 81 -18.02 -17.68 -6.12
N GLN A 82 -18.30 -16.69 -5.27
CA GLN A 82 -18.88 -15.40 -5.66
C GLN A 82 -17.82 -14.31 -5.87
N ALA A 83 -16.54 -14.62 -5.62
CA ALA A 83 -15.48 -13.64 -5.77
C ALA A 83 -15.24 -13.27 -7.23
N PHE A 84 -14.94 -12.00 -7.49
CA PHE A 84 -14.42 -11.57 -8.77
C PHE A 84 -12.94 -11.92 -8.86
N GLU A 85 -12.59 -12.82 -9.77
CA GLU A 85 -11.21 -13.31 -9.94
C GLU A 85 -10.44 -12.47 -10.96
N VAL A 86 -9.23 -12.05 -10.57
CA VAL A 86 -8.28 -11.35 -11.43
C VAL A 86 -6.94 -12.09 -11.39
N PRO A 87 -6.39 -12.50 -12.56
CA PRO A 87 -5.09 -13.13 -12.61
C PRO A 87 -3.98 -12.26 -12.05
N GLY A 88 -3.03 -12.90 -11.38
CA GLY A 88 -1.84 -12.27 -10.85
C GLY A 88 -2.04 -11.53 -9.53
N SER A 89 -1.05 -10.71 -9.22
CA SER A 89 -1.00 -9.87 -8.02
C SER A 89 -1.73 -8.54 -8.22
N ALA A 90 -3.03 -8.57 -8.52
CA ALA A 90 -3.84 -7.36 -8.67
C ALA A 90 -3.82 -6.49 -7.39
N ARG A 91 -4.09 -5.19 -7.54
CA ARG A 91 -4.05 -4.22 -6.44
C ARG A 91 -5.39 -3.51 -6.29
N LEU A 92 -5.85 -3.34 -5.06
CA LEU A 92 -7.01 -2.51 -4.75
C LEU A 92 -6.55 -1.09 -4.45
N PHE A 93 -7.14 -0.10 -5.11
CA PHE A 93 -6.99 1.31 -4.81
C PHE A 93 -8.34 1.88 -4.38
N ALA A 94 -8.48 2.17 -3.10
CA ALA A 94 -9.70 2.76 -2.56
C ALA A 94 -9.65 4.29 -2.70
N PHE A 95 -10.78 4.89 -3.07
CA PHE A 95 -10.95 6.34 -3.09
C PHE A 95 -12.23 6.68 -2.32
N GLU A 96 -12.08 7.26 -1.14
CA GLU A 96 -13.23 7.63 -0.34
C GLU A 96 -14.09 8.68 -1.06
N GLY A 97 -15.41 8.49 -1.03
CA GLY A 97 -16.37 9.45 -1.58
C GLY A 97 -16.51 9.50 -3.10
N LEU A 98 -15.74 8.73 -3.87
CA LEU A 98 -15.85 8.72 -5.35
C LEU A 98 -16.92 7.79 -5.90
N GLY A 99 -17.44 6.87 -5.08
CA GLY A 99 -18.42 5.87 -5.49
C GLY A 99 -17.87 4.78 -6.43
N TRP A 100 -16.54 4.69 -6.55
CA TRP A 100 -15.84 3.68 -7.32
C TRP A 100 -14.45 3.41 -6.71
N PHE A 101 -13.83 2.29 -7.06
CA PHE A 101 -12.47 1.93 -6.64
C PHE A 101 -11.64 1.43 -7.84
N GLY A 102 -10.32 1.58 -7.75
CA GLY A 102 -9.40 1.14 -8.80
C GLY A 102 -8.95 -0.30 -8.58
N LEU A 103 -8.95 -1.10 -9.64
CA LEU A 103 -8.19 -2.36 -9.68
C LEU A 103 -6.98 -2.20 -10.60
N GLY A 104 -5.80 -2.31 -10.01
CA GLY A 104 -4.53 -2.36 -10.72
C GLY A 104 -4.27 -3.75 -11.26
N GLU A 105 -3.95 -3.85 -12.55
CA GLU A 105 -3.56 -5.10 -13.18
C GLU A 105 -2.16 -5.55 -12.70
N ALA A 106 -1.92 -6.85 -12.63
CA ALA A 106 -0.64 -7.40 -12.17
C ALA A 106 0.48 -7.27 -13.21
N GLU A 107 0.12 -7.44 -14.49
CA GLU A 107 1.06 -7.55 -15.61
C GLU A 107 1.23 -6.25 -16.39
N SER A 108 0.43 -5.23 -16.08
CA SER A 108 0.50 -3.92 -16.71
C SER A 108 0.24 -2.84 -15.66
N PRO A 109 0.90 -1.67 -15.74
CA PRO A 109 0.66 -0.57 -14.82
C PRO A 109 -0.62 0.19 -15.19
N THR A 110 -1.72 -0.55 -15.28
CA THR A 110 -3.04 -0.07 -15.68
C THR A 110 -3.96 -0.16 -14.47
N ILE A 111 -4.66 0.94 -14.18
CA ILE A 111 -5.67 1.01 -13.12
C ILE A 111 -7.02 1.19 -13.80
N ALA A 112 -7.91 0.23 -13.62
CA ALA A 112 -9.27 0.31 -14.12
C ALA A 112 -10.24 0.68 -13.01
N ARG A 113 -11.20 1.54 -13.33
CA ARG A 113 -12.32 1.89 -12.45
C ARG A 113 -13.27 0.71 -12.33
N TYR A 114 -13.75 0.45 -11.12
CA TYR A 114 -14.82 -0.49 -10.83
C TYR A 114 -15.89 0.14 -9.95
N THR A 115 -17.15 -0.11 -10.31
CA THR A 115 -18.34 0.28 -9.53
C THR A 115 -19.13 -0.96 -9.12
N LEU A 116 -20.05 -0.79 -8.17
CA LEU A 116 -21.06 -1.80 -7.86
C LEU A 116 -22.35 -1.59 -8.65
N ASP A 117 -22.81 -2.64 -9.33
CA ASP A 117 -24.18 -2.77 -9.82
C ASP A 117 -24.84 -3.95 -9.09
N GLY A 118 -25.65 -3.64 -8.07
CA GLY A 118 -26.02 -4.63 -7.06
C GLY A 118 -24.78 -5.10 -6.28
N ASP A 119 -24.51 -6.41 -6.34
CA ASP A 119 -23.31 -7.03 -5.76
C ASP A 119 -22.24 -7.35 -6.83
N ALA A 120 -22.49 -7.00 -8.10
CA ALA A 120 -21.57 -7.27 -9.20
C ALA A 120 -20.55 -6.13 -9.37
N LEU A 121 -19.27 -6.49 -9.52
CA LEU A 121 -18.23 -5.54 -9.90
C LEU A 121 -18.30 -5.25 -11.40
N VAL A 122 -18.48 -3.99 -11.77
CA VAL A 122 -18.56 -3.54 -13.17
C VAL A 122 -17.34 -2.71 -13.52
N LYS A 123 -16.56 -3.18 -14.50
CA LYS A 123 -15.39 -2.47 -15.04
C LYS A 123 -15.83 -1.26 -15.86
N GLY A 124 -15.27 -0.10 -15.57
CA GLY A 124 -15.40 1.14 -16.34
C GLY A 124 -14.12 1.50 -17.09
N ASP A 125 -13.88 2.80 -17.20
CA ASP A 125 -12.68 3.36 -17.84
C ASP A 125 -11.39 2.96 -17.11
N ALA A 126 -10.26 3.08 -17.80
CA ALA A 126 -8.95 2.73 -17.26
C ALA A 126 -7.87 3.72 -17.68
N ILE A 127 -6.89 3.90 -16.79
CA ILE A 127 -5.65 4.63 -17.07
C ILE A 127 -4.49 3.65 -17.21
N SER A 128 -3.56 3.95 -18.13
CA SER A 128 -2.27 3.28 -18.18
C SER A 128 -1.17 4.26 -17.80
N LEU A 129 -0.33 3.88 -16.83
CA LEU A 129 0.84 4.64 -16.42
C LEU A 129 2.09 4.25 -17.22
N GLN A 130 2.01 3.20 -18.03
CA GLN A 130 3.12 2.68 -18.84
C GLN A 130 3.77 3.74 -19.76
N PRO A 131 3.02 4.64 -20.44
CA PRO A 131 3.61 5.68 -21.28
C PRO A 131 4.54 6.64 -20.53
N PHE A 132 4.43 6.69 -19.20
CA PHE A 132 5.22 7.54 -18.32
C PHE A 132 6.41 6.80 -17.68
N GLY A 133 6.68 5.56 -18.10
CA GLY A 133 7.83 4.77 -17.65
C GLY A 133 7.57 3.87 -16.44
N VAL A 134 6.37 3.95 -15.83
CA VAL A 134 5.99 3.09 -14.71
C VAL A 134 6.04 1.63 -15.16
N GLN A 135 6.70 0.78 -14.38
CA GLN A 135 6.88 -0.64 -14.71
C GLN A 135 5.95 -1.55 -13.91
N SER A 136 5.60 -1.15 -12.68
CA SER A 136 4.76 -1.94 -11.77
C SER A 136 3.96 -1.03 -10.86
N LEU A 137 2.78 -1.51 -10.44
CA LEU A 137 1.94 -0.79 -9.48
C LEU A 137 2.26 -1.23 -8.06
N TRP A 138 2.65 -0.25 -7.26
CA TRP A 138 2.74 -0.41 -5.81
C TRP A 138 1.36 -0.13 -5.18
N PRO A 139 1.05 -0.72 -4.00
CA PRO A 139 -0.20 -0.48 -3.28
C PRO A 139 -0.18 0.90 -2.60
N THR A 140 0.12 1.96 -3.36
CA THR A 140 0.30 3.31 -2.84
C THR A 140 -0.22 4.31 -3.86
N ASN A 141 -1.13 5.17 -3.41
CA ASN A 141 -1.61 6.34 -4.10
C ASN A 141 -1.86 7.40 -3.03
N TYR A 142 -1.36 8.61 -3.25
CA TYR A 142 -1.67 9.74 -2.37
C TYR A 142 -2.88 10.46 -2.95
N VAL A 143 -4.02 10.30 -2.31
CA VAL A 143 -5.27 10.97 -2.70
C VAL A 143 -5.21 12.40 -2.20
N VAL A 144 -5.10 13.36 -3.13
CA VAL A 144 -5.05 14.79 -2.81
C VAL A 144 -6.45 15.39 -2.83
N SER A 145 -7.26 15.00 -3.82
CA SER A 145 -8.64 15.44 -3.97
C SER A 145 -9.44 14.48 -4.87
N PRO A 146 -10.77 14.66 -5.01
CA PRO A 146 -11.57 13.87 -5.95
C PRO A 146 -11.16 13.93 -7.43
N THR A 147 -10.26 14.84 -7.79
CA THR A 147 -9.75 15.01 -9.16
C THR A 147 -8.24 14.96 -9.23
N LYS A 148 -7.53 14.59 -8.15
CA LYS A 148 -6.06 14.53 -8.16
C LYS A 148 -5.54 13.42 -7.26
N VAL A 149 -4.79 12.49 -7.86
CA VAL A 149 -4.05 11.43 -7.19
C VAL A 149 -2.61 11.44 -7.66
N TYR A 150 -1.70 11.21 -6.72
CA TYR A 150 -0.28 11.02 -6.99
C TYR A 150 0.07 9.54 -6.85
N HIS A 151 0.63 8.96 -7.90
CA HIS A 151 1.18 7.61 -7.89
C HIS A 151 2.71 7.66 -7.82
N PRO A 152 3.34 7.23 -6.72
CA PRO A 152 4.80 7.20 -6.62
C PRO A 152 5.40 6.07 -7.48
N ASP A 153 6.25 6.43 -8.43
CA ASP A 153 7.02 5.49 -9.24
C ASP A 153 8.44 5.35 -8.68
N ARG A 154 8.63 4.31 -7.87
CA ARG A 154 9.89 4.01 -7.17
C ARG A 154 11.07 3.79 -8.12
N ALA A 155 10.82 3.24 -9.31
CA ALA A 155 11.87 2.91 -10.28
C ALA A 155 12.20 4.09 -11.20
N GLY A 156 11.20 4.90 -11.53
CA GLY A 156 11.36 6.10 -12.36
C GLY A 156 11.73 7.37 -11.59
N GLU A 157 11.80 7.30 -10.25
CA GLU A 157 12.12 8.43 -9.37
C GLU A 157 11.25 9.66 -9.67
N GLN A 158 9.94 9.42 -9.69
CA GLN A 158 8.94 10.41 -10.05
C GLN A 158 7.62 10.11 -9.35
N ILE A 159 6.72 11.08 -9.41
CA ILE A 159 5.30 10.90 -9.10
C ILE A 159 4.50 11.13 -10.37
N VAL A 160 3.59 10.22 -10.69
CA VAL A 160 2.62 10.40 -11.78
C VAL A 160 1.36 11.04 -11.22
N VAL A 161 0.95 12.17 -11.81
CA VAL A 161 -0.26 12.90 -11.44
C VAL A 161 -1.38 12.49 -12.37
N TRP A 162 -2.49 12.02 -11.81
CA TRP A 162 -3.64 11.61 -12.61
C TRP A 162 -4.96 11.98 -11.96
N ASN A 163 -5.99 12.10 -12.79
CA ASN A 163 -7.31 12.52 -12.41
C ASN A 163 -8.23 11.29 -12.22
N PRO A 164 -8.59 10.93 -10.99
CA PRO A 164 -9.51 9.83 -10.73
C PRO A 164 -10.91 10.01 -11.34
N THR A 165 -11.37 11.24 -11.55
CA THR A 165 -12.70 11.48 -12.14
C THR A 165 -12.70 11.29 -13.67
N THR A 166 -11.69 11.78 -14.37
CA THR A 166 -11.62 11.64 -15.85
C THR A 166 -10.90 10.37 -16.30
N MET A 167 -10.17 9.70 -15.41
CA MET A 167 -9.26 8.60 -15.76
C MET A 167 -8.25 9.03 -16.83
N GLU A 168 -7.54 10.13 -16.56
CA GLU A 168 -6.48 10.66 -17.41
C GLU A 168 -5.23 11.00 -16.60
N VAL A 169 -4.04 10.84 -17.20
CA VAL A 169 -2.78 11.31 -16.61
C VAL A 169 -2.60 12.79 -16.95
N GLU A 170 -2.39 13.62 -15.94
CA GLU A 170 -2.27 15.07 -16.07
C GLU A 170 -0.80 15.53 -16.14
N GLY A 171 0.13 14.74 -15.59
CA GLY A 171 1.55 15.06 -15.64
C GLY A 171 2.42 14.16 -14.79
N THR A 172 3.68 14.56 -14.62
CA THR A 172 4.64 13.91 -13.72
C THR A 172 5.43 14.95 -12.94
N ILE A 173 5.86 14.57 -11.73
CA ILE A 173 6.72 15.36 -10.85
C ILE A 173 8.04 14.60 -10.71
N PRO A 174 9.16 15.12 -11.23
CA PRO A 174 10.45 14.44 -11.12
C PRO A 174 11.00 14.54 -9.69
N LEU A 175 11.60 13.46 -9.18
CA LEU A 175 12.21 13.35 -7.85
C LEU A 175 13.70 12.94 -7.93
N PRO A 176 14.55 13.61 -8.74
CA PRO A 176 15.92 13.16 -8.97
C PRO A 176 16.78 13.17 -7.70
N ASP A 177 16.45 14.02 -6.72
CA ASP A 177 17.19 14.14 -5.46
C ASP A 177 17.01 12.91 -4.55
N THR A 178 16.03 12.05 -4.85
CA THR A 178 15.84 10.79 -4.13
C THR A 178 16.75 9.68 -4.66
N HIS A 179 17.48 9.88 -5.75
CA HIS A 179 18.40 8.86 -6.25
C HIS A 179 19.51 8.54 -5.25
N ARG A 180 19.78 7.25 -5.04
CA ARG A 180 20.95 6.72 -4.32
C ARG A 180 21.50 5.52 -5.07
N GLU A 181 22.78 5.57 -5.43
CA GLU A 181 23.41 4.50 -6.21
C GLU A 181 23.32 3.16 -5.45
N GLY A 182 22.72 2.15 -6.08
CA GLY A 182 22.57 0.81 -5.52
C GLY A 182 21.35 0.61 -4.61
N TYR A 183 20.56 1.66 -4.36
CA TYR A 183 19.37 1.58 -3.50
C TYR A 183 18.11 1.97 -4.25
N LEU A 184 16.99 1.31 -3.91
CA LEU A 184 15.67 1.70 -4.37
C LEU A 184 15.09 2.79 -3.46
N SER A 185 14.55 3.85 -4.06
CA SER A 185 13.78 4.87 -3.35
C SER A 185 12.44 4.30 -2.90
N LEU A 186 12.28 4.11 -1.59
CA LEU A 186 11.06 3.62 -0.97
C LEU A 186 10.21 4.82 -0.50
N TYR A 187 9.37 5.32 -1.40
CA TYR A 187 8.34 6.30 -1.04
C TYR A 187 7.35 5.70 -0.05
N GLY A 188 7.04 6.46 0.99
CA GLY A 188 6.19 6.01 2.09
C GLY A 188 4.81 5.53 1.62
N TYR A 189 4.24 4.55 2.30
CA TYR A 189 2.92 3.99 1.97
C TYR A 189 1.77 4.96 2.26
N GLY A 190 2.02 5.97 3.10
CA GLY A 190 1.14 7.10 3.35
C GLY A 190 1.85 8.43 3.10
N ALA A 191 1.07 9.50 3.10
CA ALA A 191 1.54 10.87 2.98
C ALA A 191 0.73 11.76 3.92
N VAL A 192 1.28 12.92 4.26
CA VAL A 192 0.63 13.90 5.14
C VAL A 192 0.34 15.16 4.33
N LEU A 193 -0.93 15.57 4.27
CA LEU A 193 -1.31 16.82 3.60
C LEU A 193 -1.39 17.96 4.62
N ARG A 194 -0.62 19.03 4.41
CA ARG A 194 -0.60 20.25 5.21
C ARG A 194 -1.04 21.42 4.36
N GLY A 195 -2.32 21.75 4.43
CA GLY A 195 -2.93 22.73 3.51
C GLY A 195 -2.78 22.27 2.06
N LYS A 196 -1.89 22.92 1.32
CA LYS A 196 -1.57 22.56 -0.08
C LYS A 196 -0.25 21.82 -0.27
N THR A 197 0.43 21.48 0.82
CA THR A 197 1.72 20.80 0.76
C THR A 197 1.56 19.34 1.13
N LEU A 198 1.85 18.44 0.21
CA LEU A 198 1.91 17.01 0.48
C LEU A 198 3.33 16.63 0.91
N LEU A 199 3.44 15.93 2.04
CA LEU A 199 4.67 15.47 2.64
C LEU A 199 4.80 13.95 2.47
N VAL A 200 5.90 13.52 1.86
CA VAL A 200 6.17 12.10 1.56
C VAL A 200 7.55 11.74 2.09
N SER A 201 7.62 10.72 2.95
CA SER A 201 8.90 10.17 3.40
C SER A 201 9.54 9.29 2.32
N VAL A 202 10.87 9.24 2.31
CA VAL A 202 11.65 8.38 1.42
C VAL A 202 12.70 7.65 2.24
N GLY A 203 12.65 6.33 2.23
CA GLY A 203 13.76 5.48 2.68
C GLY A 203 14.54 4.91 1.50
N TRP A 204 15.70 4.35 1.74
CA TRP A 204 16.53 3.72 0.71
C TRP A 204 16.92 2.31 1.11
N VAL A 205 16.63 1.35 0.23
CA VAL A 205 16.78 -0.07 0.52
C VAL A 205 17.44 -0.81 -0.65
N ASP A 206 18.41 -1.67 -0.34
CA ASP A 206 18.99 -2.62 -1.28
C ASP A 206 18.62 -4.05 -0.86
N TRP A 207 17.57 -4.57 -1.49
CA TRP A 207 17.09 -5.95 -1.29
C TRP A 207 18.02 -7.03 -1.87
N SER A 208 18.91 -6.64 -2.78
CA SER A 208 19.45 -7.57 -3.77
C SER A 208 20.92 -7.90 -3.55
N THR A 209 21.72 -6.90 -3.19
CA THR A 209 23.17 -7.03 -3.15
C THR A 209 23.64 -7.13 -1.70
N THR A 210 23.16 -6.24 -0.85
CA THR A 210 23.63 -6.10 0.53
C THR A 210 22.58 -6.40 1.59
N ASP A 211 21.28 -6.38 1.25
CA ASP A 211 20.18 -6.53 2.22
C ASP A 211 20.25 -5.46 3.32
N THR A 212 20.46 -4.20 2.91
CA THR A 212 20.71 -3.04 3.79
C THR A 212 19.69 -1.92 3.57
N ILE A 213 19.61 -1.03 4.56
CA ILE A 213 18.86 0.22 4.53
C ILE A 213 19.83 1.35 4.86
N LEU A 214 19.70 2.50 4.20
CA LEU A 214 20.51 3.67 4.55
C LEU A 214 20.07 4.29 5.89
N PRO A 215 21.00 4.84 6.69
CA PRO A 215 20.72 5.47 7.99
C PRO A 215 20.13 6.88 7.87
N GLU A 216 19.38 7.15 6.81
CA GLU A 216 18.78 8.45 6.53
C GLU A 216 17.34 8.30 6.03
N THR A 217 16.55 9.35 6.23
CA THR A 217 15.19 9.48 5.70
C THR A 217 15.06 10.81 4.96
N GLY A 218 14.57 10.75 3.73
CA GLY A 218 14.17 11.91 2.95
C GLY A 218 12.76 12.38 3.30
N LEU A 219 12.50 13.68 3.21
CA LEU A 219 11.16 14.27 3.25
C LEU A 219 10.95 15.13 2.00
N VAL A 220 10.09 14.67 1.11
CA VAL A 220 9.68 15.43 -0.08
C VAL A 220 8.45 16.26 0.28
N ALA A 221 8.52 17.57 0.06
CA ALA A 221 7.38 18.48 0.15
C ALA A 221 6.95 18.92 -1.25
N ILE A 222 5.69 18.68 -1.60
CA ILE A 222 5.12 18.94 -2.92
C ILE A 222 3.99 19.96 -2.79
N ASP A 223 4.05 21.06 -3.54
CA ASP A 223 2.90 21.96 -3.70
C ASP A 223 1.89 21.31 -4.64
N THR A 224 0.69 21.02 -4.12
CA THR A 224 -0.35 20.29 -4.84
C THR A 224 -1.17 21.16 -5.80
N GLU A 225 -0.99 22.48 -5.78
CA GLU A 225 -1.61 23.38 -6.77
C GLU A 225 -0.75 23.46 -8.03
N THR A 226 0.57 23.44 -7.89
CA THR A 226 1.53 23.59 -9.00
C THR A 226 2.16 22.27 -9.44
N ASP A 227 1.97 21.18 -8.69
CA ASP A 227 2.58 19.87 -8.93
C ASP A 227 4.12 19.96 -8.99
N THR A 228 4.71 20.68 -8.04
CA THR A 228 6.16 20.91 -7.96
C THR A 228 6.73 20.56 -6.59
N VAL A 229 7.91 19.95 -6.57
CA VAL A 229 8.71 19.81 -5.35
C VAL A 229 9.14 21.20 -4.89
N VAL A 230 8.72 21.59 -3.69
CA VAL A 230 9.13 22.86 -3.07
C VAL A 230 10.29 22.68 -2.10
N ARG A 231 10.47 21.47 -1.58
CA ARG A 231 11.57 21.12 -0.67
C ARG A 231 11.85 19.63 -0.70
N PHE A 232 13.12 19.28 -0.53
CA PHE A 232 13.57 17.93 -0.23
C PHE A 232 14.60 18.02 0.88
N ASP A 233 14.27 17.47 2.04
CA ASP A 233 15.16 17.41 3.19
C ASP A 233 15.67 15.99 3.40
N VAL A 234 16.83 15.85 4.01
CA VAL A 234 17.36 14.56 4.45
C VAL A 234 17.66 14.67 5.94
N ASP A 235 17.16 13.72 6.71
CA ASP A 235 17.38 13.59 8.15
C ASP A 235 18.19 12.33 8.42
N ASP A 236 19.34 12.49 9.08
CA ASP A 236 20.30 11.43 9.40
C ASP A 236 20.12 10.86 10.82
N ARG A 237 19.13 11.37 11.57
CA ARG A 237 18.81 10.88 12.91
C ARG A 237 18.00 9.59 12.86
N CYS A 238 17.33 9.31 11.73
CA CYS A 238 16.41 8.19 11.61
C CYS A 238 16.38 7.57 10.20
N GLY A 239 16.65 6.26 10.12
CA GLY A 239 16.59 5.49 8.89
C GLY A 239 15.33 4.63 8.76
N GLY A 240 14.99 4.28 7.51
CA GLY A 240 14.03 3.22 7.20
C GLY A 240 12.57 3.49 7.57
N ILE A 241 12.17 4.77 7.56
CA ILE A 241 10.77 5.20 7.72
C ILE A 241 9.95 4.83 6.47
N THR A 242 8.84 4.13 6.66
CA THR A 242 7.99 3.65 5.54
C THR A 242 6.60 4.25 5.53
N GLN A 243 6.11 4.84 6.61
CA GLN A 243 4.82 5.52 6.62
C GLN A 243 4.68 6.48 7.79
N PRO A 244 3.96 7.60 7.60
CA PRO A 244 3.53 8.47 8.68
C PRO A 244 2.23 7.96 9.33
N VAL A 245 2.00 8.35 10.58
CA VAL A 245 0.69 8.28 11.24
C VAL A 245 0.34 9.66 11.77
N GLU A 246 -0.81 10.19 11.34
CA GLU A 246 -1.36 11.43 11.88
C GLU A 246 -2.25 11.13 13.09
N THR A 247 -2.08 11.91 14.15
CA THR A 247 -2.81 11.78 15.42
C THR A 247 -3.93 12.81 15.53
N ALA A 248 -4.85 12.64 16.48
CA ALA A 248 -5.96 13.57 16.71
C ALA A 248 -5.49 14.97 17.12
N SER A 249 -4.32 15.09 17.73
CA SER A 249 -3.65 16.37 18.01
C SER A 249 -3.33 17.14 16.73
N GLY A 250 -3.18 16.43 15.60
CA GLY A 250 -2.73 16.92 14.31
C GLY A 250 -1.23 16.72 14.08
N ASP A 251 -0.48 16.26 15.09
CA ASP A 251 0.92 15.89 14.88
C ASP A 251 1.01 14.61 14.05
N ALA A 252 1.99 14.55 13.15
CA ALA A 252 2.30 13.37 12.35
C ALA A 252 3.62 12.75 12.80
N TYR A 253 3.60 11.45 13.06
CA TYR A 253 4.76 10.67 13.50
C TYR A 253 5.26 9.78 12.36
N PHE A 254 6.55 9.87 12.11
CA PHE A 254 7.24 9.14 11.05
C PHE A 254 8.17 8.13 11.71
N VAL A 255 7.80 6.86 11.66
CA VAL A 255 8.43 5.82 12.48
C VAL A 255 9.15 4.83 11.58
N SER A 256 10.33 4.38 12.01
CA SER A 256 11.06 3.30 11.36
C SER A 256 10.16 2.07 11.19
N SER A 257 10.29 1.42 10.04
CA SER A 257 9.58 0.16 9.76
C SER A 257 10.10 -0.99 10.60
N ALA A 258 9.32 -2.07 10.71
CA ALA A 258 9.82 -3.33 11.24
C ALA A 258 10.92 -3.92 10.36
N LEU A 259 10.92 -3.60 9.05
CA LEU A 259 12.02 -3.90 8.16
C LEU A 259 13.31 -3.21 8.64
N ALA A 260 13.26 -1.91 8.95
CA ALA A 260 14.39 -1.19 9.53
C ALA A 260 14.82 -1.77 10.88
N GLY A 261 13.86 -2.15 11.73
CA GLY A 261 14.13 -2.88 12.98
C GLY A 261 14.87 -4.19 12.76
N ALA A 262 14.41 -5.01 11.81
CA ALA A 262 15.08 -6.25 11.42
C ALA A 262 16.48 -6.00 10.85
N THR A 263 16.64 -5.01 9.98
CA THR A 263 17.93 -4.64 9.39
C THR A 263 18.92 -4.16 10.46
N TYR A 264 18.46 -3.38 11.44
CA TYR A 264 19.27 -2.97 12.60
C TYR A 264 19.68 -4.18 13.46
N HIS A 265 18.74 -5.09 13.76
CA HIS A 265 19.02 -6.32 14.50
C HIS A 265 20.09 -7.19 13.82
N LEU A 266 20.06 -7.24 12.49
CA LEU A 266 21.03 -7.98 11.67
C LEU A 266 22.35 -7.23 11.46
N GLU A 267 22.54 -6.08 12.13
CA GLU A 267 23.72 -5.21 12.00
C GLU A 267 23.94 -4.69 10.56
N ARG A 268 22.85 -4.47 9.83
CA ARG A 268 22.83 -4.01 8.41
C ARG A 268 22.26 -2.59 8.24
N LEU A 269 21.94 -1.92 9.35
CA LEU A 269 21.52 -0.53 9.47
C LEU A 269 22.20 0.04 10.72
N GLU A 270 22.84 1.20 10.60
CA GLU A 270 23.61 1.79 11.72
C GLU A 270 22.74 2.58 12.70
N THR A 271 21.66 3.19 12.23
CA THR A 271 20.73 3.94 13.07
C THR A 271 19.77 3.01 13.79
N GLU A 272 19.66 3.18 15.10
CA GLU A 272 18.62 2.53 15.89
C GLU A 272 17.21 2.97 15.41
N PRO A 273 16.22 2.07 15.37
CA PRO A 273 14.84 2.42 15.01
C PRO A 273 14.27 3.54 15.88
N CYS A 274 13.60 4.49 15.24
CA CYS A 274 13.20 5.75 15.86
C CYS A 274 11.87 6.28 15.31
N ALA A 275 11.38 7.34 15.95
CA ALA A 275 10.28 8.16 15.47
C ALA A 275 10.72 9.62 15.35
N LEU A 276 10.49 10.20 14.18
CA LEU A 276 10.50 11.64 13.94
C LEU A 276 9.06 12.18 14.01
N ARG A 277 8.91 13.50 14.13
CA ARG A 277 7.59 14.15 14.18
C ARG A 277 7.55 15.40 13.31
N ILE A 278 6.38 15.66 12.75
CA ILE A 278 5.99 16.94 12.17
C ILE A 278 4.80 17.46 12.96
N LEU A 279 4.91 18.67 13.51
CA LEU A 279 3.83 19.29 14.27
C LEU A 279 2.63 19.64 13.35
N LYS A 280 1.42 19.70 13.91
CA LYS A 280 0.17 20.01 13.18
C LYS A 280 0.26 21.12 12.12
N ASP A 281 0.90 22.23 12.46
CA ASP A 281 0.99 23.42 11.61
C ASP A 281 2.38 23.59 10.97
N ALA A 282 3.22 22.54 11.03
CA ALA A 282 4.53 22.49 10.42
C ALA A 282 4.53 21.61 9.18
N ASP A 283 5.54 21.80 8.33
CA ASP A 283 5.75 21.02 7.11
C ASP A 283 7.13 20.35 7.07
N ALA A 284 7.90 20.43 8.16
CA ALA A 284 9.25 19.89 8.30
C ALA A 284 9.36 19.06 9.57
N PHE A 285 10.34 18.14 9.61
CA PHE A 285 10.67 17.43 10.83
C PHE A 285 11.06 18.40 11.95
N ASP A 286 10.53 18.14 13.13
CA ASP A 286 10.87 18.83 14.36
C ASP A 286 12.35 18.54 14.70
N PRO A 287 13.24 19.56 14.69
CA PRO A 287 14.66 19.34 14.97
C PRO A 287 14.91 18.94 16.43
N ASP A 288 13.95 19.20 17.33
CA ASP A 288 14.05 18.90 18.75
C ASP A 288 13.40 17.55 19.13
N TYR A 289 12.82 16.84 18.14
CA TYR A 289 12.17 15.55 18.34
C TYR A 289 12.82 14.45 17.51
N ALA A 290 13.45 13.50 18.21
CA ALA A 290 13.84 12.19 17.69
C ALA A 290 13.77 11.20 18.85
N LEU A 291 12.78 10.31 18.82
CA LEU A 291 12.54 9.33 19.88
C LEU A 291 13.07 7.98 19.44
N LEU A 292 14.01 7.40 20.18
CA LEU A 292 14.44 6.01 19.95
C LEU A 292 13.32 5.06 20.39
N LEU A 293 12.95 4.10 19.55
CA LEU A 293 11.85 3.20 19.88
C LEU A 293 12.21 2.26 21.03
N GLY A 294 13.49 1.93 21.21
CA GLY A 294 13.99 1.17 22.36
C GLY A 294 13.68 1.83 23.71
N GLU A 295 13.53 3.16 23.77
CA GLU A 295 13.14 3.88 24.98
C GLU A 295 11.68 3.62 25.36
N LEU A 296 10.83 3.27 24.40
CA LEU A 296 9.42 2.93 24.61
C LEU A 296 9.20 1.46 24.98
N THR A 297 10.15 0.58 24.64
CA THR A 297 9.97 -0.88 24.59
C THR A 297 10.98 -1.64 25.45
N ASP A 298 11.53 -0.98 26.47
CA ASP A 298 12.54 -1.54 27.37
C ASP A 298 13.76 -2.13 26.64
N GLY A 299 14.17 -1.47 25.54
CA GLY A 299 15.30 -1.84 24.69
C GLY A 299 14.99 -2.85 23.58
N ALA A 300 13.75 -3.31 23.46
CA ALA A 300 13.37 -4.20 22.37
C ALA A 300 13.26 -3.45 21.03
N ILE A 301 13.65 -4.09 19.93
CA ILE A 301 13.49 -3.55 18.58
C ILE A 301 12.00 -3.36 18.28
N ALA A 302 11.65 -2.22 17.68
CA ALA A 302 10.29 -1.93 17.29
C ALA A 302 10.19 -1.16 15.98
N GLY A 303 9.00 -1.10 15.41
CA GLY A 303 8.71 -0.35 14.19
C GLY A 303 7.28 -0.56 13.68
N ASP A 304 7.05 -0.20 12.41
CA ASP A 304 5.78 -0.31 11.67
C ASP A 304 4.60 0.34 12.41
N PRO A 305 4.48 1.67 12.32
CA PRO A 305 3.43 2.39 13.01
C PRO A 305 2.08 2.11 12.34
N ILE A 306 1.04 1.93 13.16
CA ILE A 306 -0.35 1.85 12.70
C ILE A 306 -1.16 2.88 13.49
N PRO A 307 -2.07 3.63 12.84
CA PRO A 307 -3.00 4.49 13.55
C PRO A 307 -3.80 3.68 14.58
N ALA A 308 -3.83 4.16 15.83
CA ALA A 308 -4.72 3.59 16.85
C ALA A 308 -5.98 4.43 17.06
N GLY A 309 -6.10 5.55 16.36
CA GLY A 309 -7.07 6.61 16.64
C GLY A 309 -6.68 7.43 17.88
N GLY A 310 -7.25 8.64 17.99
CA GLY A 310 -6.81 9.58 19.03
C GLY A 310 -5.34 9.95 18.89
N ASP A 311 -4.64 10.09 20.02
CA ASP A 311 -3.20 10.38 20.08
C ASP A 311 -2.36 9.12 20.32
N SER A 312 -2.80 7.98 19.78
CA SER A 312 -2.14 6.69 19.96
C SER A 312 -1.73 6.06 18.62
N VAL A 313 -0.65 5.30 18.68
CA VAL A 313 -0.07 4.54 17.56
C VAL A 313 0.17 3.11 18.03
N PHE A 314 -0.17 2.10 17.23
CA PHE A 314 0.32 0.75 17.48
C PHE A 314 1.70 0.56 16.88
N LEU A 315 2.53 -0.21 17.59
CA LEU A 315 3.87 -0.60 17.17
C LEU A 315 3.97 -2.13 17.13
N ARG A 316 4.84 -2.62 16.23
CA ARG A 316 5.32 -4.00 16.20
C ARG A 316 6.63 -4.05 16.98
N VAL A 317 6.68 -4.88 18.02
CA VAL A 317 7.86 -5.02 18.89
C VAL A 317 8.38 -6.44 18.79
N PHE A 318 9.65 -6.58 18.41
CA PHE A 318 10.29 -7.87 18.15
C PHE A 318 10.60 -8.60 19.47
N ASP A 319 10.17 -9.86 19.55
CA ASP A 319 10.51 -10.79 20.62
C ASP A 319 11.55 -11.78 20.10
N GLU A 320 12.82 -11.49 20.39
CA GLU A 320 13.95 -12.32 19.99
C GLU A 320 13.84 -13.76 20.52
N GLY A 321 13.17 -13.97 21.65
CA GLY A 321 12.96 -15.30 22.23
C GLY A 321 12.03 -16.21 21.41
N LEU A 322 11.29 -15.64 20.46
CA LEU A 322 10.42 -16.37 19.52
C LEU A 322 11.04 -16.53 18.13
N ALA A 323 12.11 -15.81 17.85
CA ALA A 323 12.72 -15.78 16.53
C ALA A 323 13.79 -16.86 16.35
N THR A 324 13.98 -17.26 15.11
CA THR A 324 15.11 -18.08 14.64
C THR A 324 15.93 -17.21 13.70
N ILE A 325 17.14 -16.87 14.13
CA ILE A 325 18.07 -16.01 13.39
C ILE A 325 19.40 -16.76 13.22
N ASP A 326 19.91 -16.74 12.00
CA ASP A 326 21.24 -17.24 11.64
C ASP A 326 21.95 -16.29 10.67
N GLU A 327 23.18 -16.62 10.28
CA GLU A 327 24.00 -15.79 9.39
C GLU A 327 23.39 -15.58 7.98
N GLN A 328 22.47 -16.45 7.54
CA GLN A 328 21.85 -16.38 6.22
C GLN A 328 20.50 -15.68 6.24
N THR A 329 19.98 -15.39 7.44
CA THR A 329 18.69 -14.73 7.64
C THR A 329 18.67 -13.36 6.96
N LYS A 330 17.65 -13.14 6.13
CA LYS A 330 17.36 -11.86 5.48
C LYS A 330 16.47 -11.00 6.36
N MET A 331 16.51 -9.68 6.16
CA MET A 331 15.61 -8.77 6.89
C MET A 331 14.13 -9.14 6.69
N SER A 332 13.74 -9.61 5.50
CA SER A 332 12.39 -10.11 5.22
C SER A 332 12.03 -11.39 5.97
N ASP A 333 13.02 -12.24 6.27
CA ASP A 333 12.79 -13.47 7.05
C ASP A 333 12.51 -13.13 8.51
N VAL A 334 13.12 -12.08 9.04
CA VAL A 334 12.85 -11.60 10.41
C VAL A 334 11.45 -11.00 10.50
N THR A 335 11.06 -10.12 9.56
CA THR A 335 9.71 -9.53 9.55
C THR A 335 8.63 -10.58 9.27
N GLY A 336 8.94 -11.62 8.50
CA GLY A 336 8.03 -12.73 8.19
C GLY A 336 7.78 -13.71 9.33
N GLN A 337 8.57 -13.69 10.41
CA GLN A 337 8.40 -14.61 11.53
C GLN A 337 7.27 -14.18 12.47
N PRO A 338 6.51 -15.12 13.08
CA PRO A 338 5.53 -14.82 14.13
C PRO A 338 6.20 -14.48 15.47
N ALA A 339 7.11 -13.51 15.45
CA ALA A 339 7.93 -13.05 16.57
C ALA A 339 7.68 -11.57 16.92
N TRP A 340 6.67 -10.93 16.31
CA TRP A 340 6.38 -9.52 16.56
C TRP A 340 5.11 -9.36 17.39
N ARG A 341 5.27 -8.74 18.55
CA ARG A 341 4.21 -8.43 19.50
C ARG A 341 3.60 -7.07 19.22
N TRP A 342 2.36 -6.91 19.65
CA TRP A 342 1.63 -5.66 19.55
C TRP A 342 1.85 -4.80 20.79
N TRP A 343 2.17 -3.52 20.57
CA TRP A 343 2.24 -2.50 21.61
C TRP A 343 1.39 -1.30 21.21
N ARG A 344 0.87 -0.56 22.19
CA ARG A 344 0.23 0.74 22.00
C ARG A 344 1.10 1.82 22.59
N TRP A 345 1.44 2.81 21.78
CA TRP A 345 2.19 4.01 22.15
C TRP A 345 1.23 5.20 22.29
N ASP A 346 1.19 5.80 23.47
CA ASP A 346 0.56 7.11 23.75
C ASP A 346 1.57 8.21 23.40
N THR A 347 1.32 8.90 22.30
CA THR A 347 2.25 9.91 21.74
C THR A 347 2.29 11.20 22.54
N ALA A 348 1.28 11.48 23.36
CA ALA A 348 1.26 12.65 24.24
C ALA A 348 2.13 12.43 25.49
N LYS A 349 2.23 11.18 25.96
CA LYS A 349 3.04 10.81 27.13
C LYS A 349 4.42 10.26 26.78
N ASN A 350 4.61 9.82 25.53
CA ASN A 350 5.76 8.99 25.14
C ASN A 350 5.91 7.76 26.01
N GLU A 351 4.80 7.06 26.23
CA GLU A 351 4.76 5.79 26.96
C GLU A 351 4.14 4.74 26.04
N ALA A 352 4.69 3.52 26.05
CA ALA A 352 4.11 2.40 25.33
C ALA A 352 3.86 1.20 26.25
N ALA A 353 2.86 0.39 25.90
CA ALA A 353 2.50 -0.81 26.65
C ALA A 353 2.18 -1.96 25.70
N ALA A 354 2.60 -3.17 26.08
CA ALA A 354 2.27 -4.40 25.37
C ALA A 354 0.75 -4.69 25.39
N ILE A 355 0.26 -5.34 24.34
CA ILE A 355 -1.12 -5.80 24.19
C ILE A 355 -1.13 -7.33 24.21
N PRO A 356 -1.21 -7.95 25.39
CA PRO A 356 -1.06 -9.39 25.54
C PRO A 356 -2.20 -10.20 24.92
N GLU A 357 -3.33 -9.57 24.61
CA GLU A 357 -4.51 -10.21 24.01
C GLU A 357 -4.27 -10.62 22.55
N LEU A 358 -3.28 -10.02 21.87
CA LEU A 358 -2.90 -10.41 20.52
C LEU A 358 -1.68 -11.33 20.54
N PRO A 359 -1.75 -12.48 19.84
CA PRO A 359 -0.58 -13.33 19.70
C PRO A 359 0.52 -12.60 18.90
N PRO A 360 1.78 -12.99 19.10
CA PRO A 360 2.84 -12.65 18.17
C PRO A 360 2.47 -13.08 16.74
N SER A 361 2.79 -12.24 15.77
CA SER A 361 2.54 -12.49 14.34
C SER A 361 3.65 -11.87 13.49
N PRO A 362 3.70 -12.11 12.17
CA PRO A 362 4.62 -11.38 11.29
C PRO A 362 4.46 -9.87 11.40
N ALA A 363 5.53 -9.11 11.16
CA ALA A 363 5.48 -7.65 11.03
C ALA A 363 5.18 -7.20 9.60
N ASN A 364 4.50 -8.01 8.80
CA ASN A 364 4.00 -7.57 7.50
C ASN A 364 2.71 -6.78 7.71
N VAL A 365 2.84 -5.52 8.08
CA VAL A 365 1.68 -4.71 8.40
C VAL A 365 1.09 -4.09 7.15
N SER A 366 0.15 -4.83 6.54
CA SER A 366 -0.93 -4.18 5.80
C SER A 366 -1.97 -3.74 6.83
N PHE A 367 -2.20 -2.43 6.93
CA PHE A 367 -3.37 -1.92 7.61
C PHE A 367 -4.30 -1.23 6.62
N PHE A 368 -5.56 -1.11 7.01
CA PHE A 368 -6.61 -0.51 6.20
C PHE A 368 -7.39 0.47 7.06
N GLU A 369 -7.49 1.69 6.58
CA GLU A 369 -8.41 2.68 7.11
C GLU A 369 -9.68 2.67 6.27
N VAL A 370 -10.80 2.25 6.87
CA VAL A 370 -12.08 2.17 6.19
C VAL A 370 -13.18 2.60 7.13
N ASP A 371 -13.97 3.59 6.73
CA ASP A 371 -15.12 4.11 7.49
C ASP A 371 -14.72 4.60 8.90
N GLY A 372 -13.56 5.28 9.00
CA GLY A 372 -13.00 5.77 10.27
C GLY A 372 -12.48 4.68 11.21
N ARG A 373 -12.43 3.42 10.75
CA ARG A 373 -11.91 2.27 11.50
C ARG A 373 -10.57 1.84 10.93
N VAL A 374 -9.69 1.36 11.80
CA VAL A 374 -8.39 0.82 11.42
C VAL A 374 -8.41 -0.68 11.58
N PHE A 375 -7.99 -1.39 10.54
CA PHE A 375 -7.86 -2.84 10.56
C PHE A 375 -6.44 -3.25 10.21
N THR A 376 -5.95 -4.29 10.85
CA THR A 376 -4.79 -5.07 10.38
C THR A 376 -5.27 -6.48 10.03
N ILE A 377 -4.36 -7.32 9.56
CA ILE A 377 -4.61 -8.75 9.34
C ILE A 377 -3.87 -9.59 10.37
N ASP A 378 -4.51 -10.68 10.78
CA ASP A 378 -3.87 -11.84 11.39
C ASP A 378 -3.92 -12.96 10.35
N GLU A 379 -2.75 -13.45 9.97
CA GLU A 379 -2.58 -14.41 8.89
C GLU A 379 -2.29 -15.79 9.47
N GLU A 380 -3.06 -16.81 9.06
CA GLU A 380 -2.70 -18.19 9.39
C GLU A 380 -1.47 -18.63 8.60
N SER A 381 -0.67 -19.55 9.16
CA SER A 381 0.56 -20.05 8.52
C SER A 381 0.34 -20.46 7.07
N GLY A 382 1.15 -19.91 6.17
CA GLY A 382 1.07 -20.23 4.73
C GLY A 382 0.01 -19.45 3.96
N SER A 383 -0.54 -18.38 4.55
CA SER A 383 -1.49 -17.47 3.89
C SER A 383 -2.78 -18.13 3.40
N THR A 384 -3.19 -19.24 4.02
CA THR A 384 -4.40 -19.99 3.62
C THR A 384 -5.67 -19.26 4.02
N GLU A 385 -5.64 -18.55 5.15
CA GLU A 385 -6.72 -17.71 5.66
C GLU A 385 -6.15 -16.43 6.28
N SER A 386 -6.93 -15.35 6.22
CA SER A 386 -6.64 -14.08 6.89
C SER A 386 -7.86 -13.64 7.69
N THR A 387 -7.64 -13.19 8.92
CA THR A 387 -8.68 -12.58 9.76
C THR A 387 -8.39 -11.09 9.92
N LEU A 388 -9.40 -10.24 9.70
CA LEU A 388 -9.27 -8.82 10.06
C LEU A 388 -9.21 -8.69 11.57
N ILE A 389 -8.32 -7.82 12.04
CA ILE A 389 -8.25 -7.39 13.44
C ILE A 389 -8.49 -5.89 13.45
N GLU A 390 -9.61 -5.47 14.02
CA GLU A 390 -9.93 -4.07 14.24
C GLU A 390 -9.13 -3.51 15.41
N LEU A 391 -8.48 -2.38 15.17
CA LEU A 391 -7.53 -1.71 16.05
C LEU A 391 -8.03 -0.30 16.43
N THR A 392 -9.28 -0.15 16.88
CA THR A 392 -9.84 1.17 17.23
C THR A 392 -9.41 1.67 18.61
N ALA A 393 -9.35 2.99 18.76
CA ALA A 393 -8.90 3.70 19.97
C ALA A 393 -9.64 3.28 21.24
N GLU A 394 -10.94 3.02 21.12
CA GLU A 394 -11.84 2.83 22.26
C GLU A 394 -11.95 1.37 22.74
N GLY A 395 -11.32 0.40 22.07
CA GLY A 395 -11.47 -1.00 22.49
C GLY A 395 -10.87 -2.09 21.59
N GLY A 396 -10.08 -1.76 20.57
CA GLY A 396 -9.29 -2.75 19.85
C GLY A 396 -8.23 -3.39 20.76
N PRO A 397 -7.86 -4.66 20.53
CA PRO A 397 -8.12 -5.42 19.31
C PRO A 397 -9.39 -6.26 19.33
N LYS A 398 -10.13 -6.26 18.22
CA LYS A 398 -11.34 -7.07 18.00
C LYS A 398 -11.23 -7.87 16.71
N ARG A 399 -11.59 -9.16 16.72
CA ARG A 399 -11.64 -9.97 15.50
C ARG A 399 -12.81 -9.54 14.62
N GLY A 400 -12.54 -9.36 13.33
CA GLY A 400 -13.52 -9.13 12.27
C GLY A 400 -13.76 -10.38 11.43
N LEU A 401 -14.10 -10.18 10.16
CA LEU A 401 -14.32 -11.26 9.20
C LEU A 401 -13.03 -12.07 8.93
N THR A 402 -13.23 -13.32 8.51
CA THR A 402 -12.15 -14.20 8.04
C THR A 402 -12.38 -14.51 6.56
N THR A 403 -11.31 -14.39 5.76
CA THR A 403 -11.34 -14.71 4.32
C THR A 403 -10.35 -15.81 3.96
N PRO A 404 -10.60 -16.56 2.88
CA PRO A 404 -9.58 -17.40 2.27
C PRO A 404 -8.46 -16.54 1.63
N GLY A 405 -7.24 -17.02 1.75
CA GLY A 405 -6.05 -16.38 1.19
C GLY A 405 -5.50 -15.23 2.04
N TYR A 406 -4.49 -14.55 1.49
CA TYR A 406 -3.89 -13.33 2.06
C TYR A 406 -4.72 -12.09 1.74
N LEU A 407 -5.29 -11.47 2.76
CA LEU A 407 -6.02 -10.22 2.62
C LEU A 407 -5.04 -9.06 2.41
N HIS A 408 -5.18 -8.36 1.29
CA HIS A 408 -4.23 -7.32 0.85
C HIS A 408 -4.90 -6.02 0.40
N GLY A 409 -6.21 -5.91 0.59
CA GLY A 409 -6.97 -4.71 0.25
C GLY A 409 -8.33 -4.71 0.91
N LEU A 410 -8.77 -3.52 1.32
CA LEU A 410 -10.08 -3.28 1.89
C LEU A 410 -10.59 -1.91 1.43
N ALA A 411 -11.86 -1.82 1.03
CA ALA A 411 -12.50 -0.55 0.67
C ALA A 411 -13.98 -0.57 1.05
N LYS A 412 -14.53 0.56 1.53
CA LYS A 412 -15.97 0.78 1.55
C LYS A 412 -16.41 1.33 0.20
N VAL A 413 -17.48 0.77 -0.35
CA VAL A 413 -17.96 1.05 -1.71
C VAL A 413 -19.43 1.44 -1.76
N ARG A 414 -20.16 1.27 -0.65
CA ARG A 414 -21.49 1.82 -0.44
C ARG A 414 -21.72 2.08 1.03
#